data_AF-A0A960T8B5-F1
#
_entry.id   AF-A0A960T8B5-F1
#
_cell.length_a   1.000
_cell.length_b   1.000
_cell.length_c   1.000
_cell.angle_alpha   90.00
_cell.angle_beta   90.00
_cell.angle_gamma   90.00
#
_symmetry.space_group_name_H-M   'P 1'
#
loop_
_entity.id
_entity.type
_entity.pdbx_description
1 polymer ?
#
loop_
_entity_poly.entity_id
_entity_poly.type
_entity_poly.pdbx_seq_one_letter_code
_entity_poly.pdbx_strand_id
1 'polypeptide(L)'
;MVALNKVIIAGRLTRKPELRRTPSGIPVTDLLVALNREYTTLSGERQQEVCFVDVVVWGKQAENCATTLDCSSPVLVEGRLQLDVWHGKEGDKRCKLRVAAERVQFLDRKGSSKLPDYVEERSSASY
;
A
#
# COMPACT_ATOMS: atom_id res chain seq x y z
N MET A 1 1.84 30.47 14.19
CA MET A 1 2.79 29.36 14.37
C MET A 1 2.76 28.51 13.11
N VAL A 2 3.92 28.10 12.58
CA VAL A 2 4.02 27.29 11.36
C VAL A 2 4.43 25.88 11.75
N ALA A 3 3.66 24.88 11.35
CA ALA A 3 3.96 23.46 11.53
C ALA A 3 3.83 22.75 10.17
N LEU A 4 4.83 21.96 9.80
CA LEU A 4 4.84 21.17 8.58
C LEU A 4 4.88 19.68 8.95
N ASN A 5 3.88 18.93 8.49
CA ASN A 5 3.86 17.47 8.58
C ASN A 5 3.54 16.95 7.19
N LYS A 6 4.56 16.40 6.52
CA LYS A 6 4.44 15.89 5.17
C LYS A 6 5.24 14.61 5.03
N VAL A 7 4.61 13.60 4.46
CA VAL A 7 5.17 12.28 4.19
C VAL A 7 4.98 11.98 2.71
N ILE A 8 6.05 11.56 2.05
CA ILE A 8 6.01 11.06 0.68
C ILE A 8 6.73 9.73 0.68
N ILE A 9 6.02 8.65 0.33
CA ILE A 9 6.57 7.30 0.27
C ILE A 9 6.18 6.64 -1.04
N ALA A 10 7.10 5.84 -1.61
CA ALA A 10 6.85 5.05 -2.79
C ALA A 10 7.24 3.60 -2.51
N GLY A 11 6.34 2.67 -2.82
CA GLY A 11 6.53 1.27 -2.49
C GLY A 11 5.48 0.38 -3.12
N ARG A 12 5.37 -0.85 -2.62
CA ARG A 12 4.39 -1.82 -3.10
C ARG A 12 3.46 -2.26 -1.98
N LEU A 13 2.22 -2.56 -2.32
CA LEU A 13 1.31 -3.16 -1.36
C LEU A 13 1.73 -4.59 -1.02
N THR A 14 1.66 -4.95 0.26
CA THR A 14 1.96 -6.31 0.73
C THR A 14 0.75 -7.21 0.78
N ARG A 15 -0.44 -6.61 0.78
CA ARG A 15 -1.73 -7.30 0.78
C ARG A 15 -2.76 -6.49 0.03
N LYS A 16 -3.87 -7.15 -0.34
CA LYS A 16 -5.00 -6.48 -0.96
C LYS A 16 -5.57 -5.39 -0.02
N PRO A 17 -5.95 -4.21 -0.53
CA PRO A 17 -6.59 -3.18 0.28
C PRO A 17 -7.92 -3.66 0.89
N GLU A 18 -8.13 -3.31 2.16
CA GLU A 18 -9.38 -3.61 2.86
C GLU A 18 -10.25 -2.35 2.94
N LEU A 19 -11.37 -2.33 2.20
CA LEU A 19 -12.35 -1.25 2.28
C LEU A 19 -13.27 -1.45 3.47
N ARG A 20 -13.32 -0.47 4.36
CA ARG A 20 -14.22 -0.40 5.50
C ARG A 20 -15.04 0.89 5.41
N ARG A 21 -16.22 0.89 6.02
CA ARG A 21 -17.02 2.11 6.18
C ARG A 21 -17.09 2.46 7.66
N THR A 22 -16.93 3.74 7.97
CA THR A 22 -17.18 4.25 9.32
C THR A 22 -18.67 4.23 9.64
N PRO A 23 -19.07 4.33 10.92
CA PRO A 23 -20.48 4.50 11.29
C PRO A 23 -21.16 5.69 10.61
N SER A 24 -20.39 6.73 10.27
CA SER A 24 -20.84 7.90 9.52
C SER A 24 -20.95 7.67 8.01
N GLY A 25 -20.71 6.44 7.52
CA GLY A 25 -20.81 6.07 6.11
C GLY A 25 -19.59 6.43 5.26
N ILE A 26 -18.56 7.08 5.83
CA ILE A 26 -17.36 7.50 5.12
C ILE A 26 -16.49 6.27 4.82
N PRO A 27 -16.10 6.03 3.56
CA PRO A 27 -15.22 4.92 3.18
C PRO A 27 -13.79 5.18 3.62
N VAL A 28 -13.14 4.11 4.08
CA VAL A 28 -11.77 4.07 4.61
C VAL A 28 -11.10 2.83 4.09
N THR A 29 -9.89 2.96 3.56
CA THR A 29 -9.10 1.84 3.07
C THR A 29 -7.76 1.83 3.75
N ASP A 30 -7.45 0.71 4.41
CA ASP A 30 -6.13 0.50 5.01
C ASP A 30 -5.20 -0.17 3.99
N LEU A 31 -4.02 0.41 3.84
CA LEU A 31 -2.95 -0.11 3.00
C LEU A 31 -1.75 -0.45 3.87
N LEU A 32 -1.04 -1.50 3.51
CA LEU A 32 0.29 -1.79 4.05
C LEU A 32 1.30 -1.71 2.91
N VAL A 33 2.17 -0.71 2.97
CA VAL A 33 3.15 -0.41 1.93
C VAL A 33 4.52 -0.90 2.40
N ALA A 34 5.17 -1.74 1.60
CA ALA A 34 6.56 -2.12 1.77
C ALA A 34 7.48 -1.12 1.05
N LEU A 35 8.44 -0.59 1.80
CA LEU A 35 9.49 0.32 1.33
C LEU A 35 10.82 -0.42 1.42
N ASN A 36 11.41 -0.71 0.27
CA ASN A 36 12.70 -1.40 0.20
C ASN A 36 13.83 -0.37 0.19
N ARG A 37 14.87 -0.64 0.97
CA ARG A 37 16.10 0.14 1.00
C ARG A 37 17.30 -0.79 0.87
N GLU A 38 18.13 -0.55 -0.13
CA GLU A 38 19.43 -1.23 -0.27
C GLU A 38 20.55 -0.28 0.17
N TYR A 39 21.49 -0.78 0.95
CA TYR A 39 22.66 -0.01 1.36
C TYR A 39 23.88 -0.92 1.57
N THR A 40 25.08 -0.33 1.55
CA THR A 40 26.34 -1.03 1.82
C THR A 40 26.82 -0.67 3.21
N THR A 41 27.17 -1.68 4.01
CA THR A 41 27.72 -1.50 5.36
C THR A 41 29.18 -1.06 5.31
N LEU A 42 29.70 -0.62 6.45
CA LEU A 42 31.12 -0.26 6.59
C LEU A 42 32.07 -1.45 6.31
N SER A 43 31.60 -2.69 6.49
CA SER A 43 32.36 -3.91 6.14
C SER A 43 32.35 -4.25 4.65
N GLY A 44 31.63 -3.47 3.82
CA GLY A 44 31.51 -3.70 2.38
C GLY A 44 30.39 -4.68 1.98
N GLU A 45 29.59 -5.14 2.93
CA GLU A 45 28.46 -6.04 2.66
C GLU A 45 27.24 -5.27 2.13
N ARG A 46 26.57 -5.81 1.12
CA ARG A 46 25.27 -5.28 0.66
C ARG A 46 24.16 -5.82 1.55
N GLN A 47 23.37 -4.92 2.14
CA GLN A 47 22.23 -5.25 2.99
C GLN A 47 20.94 -4.71 2.36
N GLN A 48 19.85 -5.44 2.58
CA GLN A 48 18.50 -5.07 2.18
C GLN A 48 17.63 -4.95 3.42
N GLU A 49 16.92 -3.83 3.54
CA GLU A 49 15.98 -3.58 4.62
C GLU A 49 14.60 -3.26 4.03
N VAL A 50 13.55 -3.80 4.64
CA VAL A 50 12.17 -3.54 4.26
C VAL A 50 11.45 -2.89 5.44
N CYS A 51 10.95 -1.67 5.22
CA CYS A 51 10.09 -0.98 6.17
C CYS A 51 8.63 -1.15 5.74
N PHE A 52 7.78 -1.57 6.66
CA PHE A 52 6.34 -1.67 6.43
C PHE A 52 5.62 -0.49 7.05
N VAL A 53 4.86 0.24 6.23
CA VAL A 53 4.15 1.44 6.65
C VAL A 53 2.65 1.27 6.45
N ASP A 54 1.90 1.45 7.53
CA ASP A 54 0.45 1.54 7.48
C ASP A 54 0.01 2.90 6.95
N VAL A 55 -0.83 2.88 5.92
CA VAL A 55 -1.41 4.06 5.29
C VAL A 55 -2.93 3.96 5.35
N VAL A 56 -3.59 5.03 5.79
CA VAL A 56 -5.05 5.14 5.83
C VAL A 56 -5.49 6.13 4.76
N VAL A 57 -6.36 5.68 3.87
CA VAL A 57 -6.94 6.48 2.79
C VAL A 57 -8.42 6.69 3.08
N TRP A 58 -8.93 7.90 2.86
CA TRP A 58 -10.32 8.27 3.16
C TRP A 58 -11.11 8.66 1.89
N GLY A 59 -12.44 8.56 1.97
CA GLY A 59 -13.34 9.09 0.95
C GLY A 59 -13.22 8.40 -0.41
N LYS A 60 -13.40 9.15 -1.48
CA LYS A 60 -13.38 8.62 -2.86
C LYS A 60 -12.06 7.94 -3.24
N GLN A 61 -10.93 8.43 -2.72
CA GLN A 61 -9.64 7.78 -2.96
C GLN A 61 -9.57 6.41 -2.30
N ALA A 62 -10.22 6.21 -1.15
CA ALA A 62 -10.29 4.93 -0.47
C ALA A 62 -11.01 3.89 -1.34
N GLU A 63 -12.15 4.26 -1.92
CA GLU A 63 -12.90 3.41 -2.85
C GLU A 63 -12.06 3.07 -4.08
N ASN A 64 -11.43 4.06 -4.72
CA ASN A 64 -10.55 3.85 -5.86
C ASN A 64 -9.39 2.89 -5.55
N CYS A 65 -8.75 3.04 -4.38
CA CYS A 65 -7.67 2.17 -3.95
C CYS A 65 -8.17 0.73 -3.81
N ALA A 66 -9.33 0.52 -3.19
CA ALA A 66 -9.88 -0.82 -2.99
C ALA A 66 -10.34 -1.51 -4.28
N THR A 67 -10.80 -0.76 -5.28
CA THR A 67 -11.21 -1.32 -6.57
C THR A 67 -10.04 -1.55 -7.52
N THR A 68 -8.99 -0.74 -7.45
CA THR A 68 -7.92 -0.74 -8.48
C THR A 68 -6.65 -1.44 -8.02
N LEU A 69 -6.32 -1.38 -6.74
CA LEU A 69 -5.07 -1.94 -6.22
C LEU A 69 -5.27 -3.38 -5.75
N ASP A 70 -4.25 -4.20 -6.01
CA ASP A 70 -4.14 -5.57 -5.52
C ASP A 70 -2.80 -5.76 -4.79
N CYS A 71 -2.53 -6.99 -4.33
CA CYS A 71 -1.23 -7.33 -3.77
C CYS A 71 -0.11 -6.99 -4.76
N SER A 72 0.98 -6.41 -4.27
CA SER A 72 2.13 -5.97 -5.05
C SER A 72 1.88 -4.79 -6.00
N SER A 73 0.72 -4.11 -5.97
CA SER A 73 0.56 -2.89 -6.77
C SER A 73 1.54 -1.79 -6.33
N PRO A 74 2.27 -1.15 -7.26
CA PRO A 74 3.19 -0.07 -6.94
C PRO A 74 2.42 1.25 -6.74
N VAL A 75 2.71 1.95 -5.65
CA VAL A 75 2.01 3.17 -5.25
C VAL A 75 2.99 4.24 -4.78
N LEU A 76 2.64 5.49 -5.08
CA LEU A 76 3.20 6.68 -4.46
C LEU A 76 2.12 7.28 -3.56
N VAL A 77 2.45 7.47 -2.28
CA VAL A 77 1.56 8.03 -1.27
C VAL A 77 2.16 9.35 -0.78
N GLU A 78 1.33 10.37 -0.79
CA GLU A 78 1.58 11.67 -0.17
C GLU A 78 0.53 11.89 0.94
N GLY A 79 0.98 12.39 2.08
CA GLY A 79 0.10 12.65 3.21
C GLY A 79 0.86 13.16 4.42
N ARG A 80 0.41 12.76 5.61
CA ARG A 80 0.95 13.21 6.89
C ARG A 80 1.03 12.09 7.90
N LEU A 81 1.96 12.20 8.86
CA LEU A 81 2.00 11.30 10.00
C LEU A 81 0.85 11.58 10.96
N GLN A 82 0.19 10.52 11.40
CA GLN A 82 -0.85 10.56 12.41
C GLN A 82 -0.58 9.49 13.46
N LEU A 83 -0.56 9.89 14.73
CA LEU A 83 -0.46 8.97 15.85
C LEU A 83 -1.87 8.68 16.36
N ASP A 84 -2.36 7.47 16.08
CA ASP A 84 -3.63 7.01 16.62
C ASP A 84 -3.39 6.45 18.02
N VAL A 85 -4.11 6.95 19.01
CA VAL A 85 -4.01 6.51 20.41
C VAL A 85 -5.37 6.00 20.86
N TRP A 86 -5.43 4.79 21.41
CA TRP A 86 -6.66 4.18 21.92
C TRP A 86 -6.38 3.32 23.16
N HIS A 87 -7.41 3.05 23.94
CA HIS A 87 -7.31 2.15 25.10
C HIS A 87 -7.68 0.72 24.68
N GLY A 88 -6.86 -0.25 25.06
CA GLY A 88 -7.14 -1.66 24.90
C GLY A 88 -8.24 -2.14 25.86
N LYS A 89 -8.70 -3.38 25.67
CA LYS A 89 -9.72 -3.99 26.53
C LYS A 89 -9.31 -4.09 28.00
N GLU A 90 -8.00 -4.15 28.27
CA GLU A 90 -7.42 -4.24 29.61
C GLU A 90 -7.06 -2.88 30.21
N GLY A 91 -7.43 -1.77 29.54
CA GLY A 91 -7.12 -0.41 29.99
C GLY A 91 -5.77 0.13 29.52
N ASP A 92 -4.92 -0.71 28.93
CA ASP A 92 -3.61 -0.29 28.42
C ASP A 92 -3.73 0.72 27.27
N LYS A 93 -2.96 1.81 27.36
CA LYS A 93 -2.83 2.81 26.30
C LYS A 93 -2.01 2.23 25.15
N ARG A 94 -2.64 2.06 23.99
CA ARG A 94 -1.98 1.68 22.74
C ARG A 94 -1.82 2.88 21.83
N CYS A 95 -0.74 2.90 21.08
CA CYS A 95 -0.55 3.88 20.02
C CYS A 95 -0.06 3.21 18.74
N LYS A 96 -0.39 3.79 17.60
CA LYS A 96 0.12 3.36 16.30
C LYS A 96 0.36 4.57 15.43
N LEU A 97 1.58 4.69 14.93
CA LEU A 97 1.93 5.69 13.94
C LEU A 97 1.47 5.19 12.56
N ARG A 98 0.74 6.02 11.84
CA ARG A 98 0.24 5.74 10.49
C ARG A 98 0.44 6.96 9.60
N VAL A 99 0.36 6.74 8.30
CA VAL A 99 0.27 7.82 7.32
C VAL A 99 -1.20 8.03 6.95
N ALA A 100 -1.74 9.21 7.24
CA ALA A 100 -3.01 9.63 6.67
C ALA A 100 -2.76 10.16 5.26
N ALA A 101 -3.20 9.42 4.25
CA ALA A 101 -2.99 9.77 2.85
C ALA A 101 -3.87 10.95 2.43
N GLU A 102 -3.28 11.90 1.74
CA GLU A 102 -3.95 13.01 1.07
C GLU A 102 -4.00 12.77 -0.44
N ARG A 103 -3.01 12.07 -0.98
CA ARG A 103 -2.96 11.65 -2.37
C ARG A 103 -2.32 10.27 -2.50
N VAL A 104 -2.98 9.41 -3.26
CA VAL A 104 -2.41 8.13 -3.70
C VAL A 104 -2.35 8.13 -5.21
N GLN A 105 -1.16 7.91 -5.76
CA GLN A 105 -0.92 7.74 -7.18
C GLN A 105 -0.53 6.30 -7.46
N PHE A 106 -1.26 5.68 -8.38
CA PHE A 106 -0.95 4.34 -8.84
C PHE A 106 0.17 4.44 -9.87
N LEU A 107 1.24 3.68 -9.66
CA LEU A 107 2.41 3.68 -10.54
C LEU A 107 2.33 2.56 -11.58
N ASP A 108 1.20 1.85 -11.64
CA ASP A 108 1.06 0.72 -12.53
C ASP A 108 1.12 1.17 -14.00
N ARG A 109 1.91 0.46 -14.79
CA ARG A 109 2.10 0.78 -16.21
C ARG A 109 0.85 0.27 -16.91
N LYS A 110 -0.08 1.20 -17.18
CA LYS A 110 -1.34 1.01 -17.93
C LYS A 110 -1.09 0.58 -19.40
N GLY A 111 -0.32 -0.48 -19.63
CA GLY A 111 0.23 -0.84 -20.93
C GLY A 111 0.83 -2.25 -21.07
N SER A 112 0.86 -3.11 -20.05
CA SER A 112 0.97 -4.55 -20.33
C SER A 112 -0.44 -5.07 -20.65
N SER A 113 -0.79 -4.97 -21.93
CA SER A 113 -1.85 -5.76 -22.53
C SER A 113 -1.85 -7.16 -21.92
N LYS A 114 -2.98 -7.60 -21.37
CA LYS A 114 -3.27 -9.03 -21.27
C LYS A 114 -3.04 -9.59 -22.68
N LEU A 115 -1.92 -10.27 -22.92
CA LEU A 115 -1.86 -11.15 -24.07
C LEU A 115 -2.92 -12.24 -23.78
N PRO A 116 -3.89 -12.45 -24.67
CA PRO A 116 -4.81 -13.56 -24.51
C PRO A 116 -4.00 -14.86 -24.50
N ASP A 117 -4.33 -15.76 -23.57
CA ASP A 117 -3.78 -17.10 -23.51
C ASP A 117 -4.01 -17.77 -24.87
N TYR A 118 -2.95 -17.95 -25.66
CA TYR A 118 -3.00 -18.76 -26.86
C TYR A 118 -3.06 -20.21 -26.39
N VAL A 119 -4.24 -20.82 -26.46
CA VAL A 119 -4.39 -22.26 -26.23
C VAL A 119 -3.67 -22.96 -27.38
N GLU A 120 -2.49 -23.53 -27.09
CA GLU A 120 -1.90 -24.55 -27.95
C GLU A 120 -2.84 -25.76 -27.93
N GLU A 121 -3.78 -25.80 -28.88
CA GLU A 121 -4.36 -27.05 -29.33
C GLU A 121 -3.21 -27.92 -29.85
N ARG A 122 -2.73 -28.82 -28.99
CA ARG A 122 -1.94 -29.96 -29.41
C ARG A 122 -2.79 -30.75 -30.40
N SER A 123 -2.59 -30.47 -31.68
CA SER A 123 -3.01 -31.31 -32.80
C SER A 123 -2.49 -32.71 -32.53
N SER A 124 -3.39 -33.59 -32.13
CA SER A 124 -3.20 -35.02 -32.04
C SER A 124 -2.80 -35.56 -33.42
N ALA A 125 -1.51 -35.74 -33.63
CA ALA A 125 -1.02 -36.64 -34.65
C ALA A 125 -1.37 -38.06 -34.18
N SER A 126 -2.48 -38.59 -34.70
CA SER A 126 -2.79 -40.02 -34.64
C SER A 126 -1.74 -40.76 -35.45
N TYR A 127 -1.14 -41.78 -34.81
CA TYR A 127 -0.28 -42.79 -35.43
C TYR A 127 -1.12 -44.01 -35.78
#